data_AF-U2K5G3-F1
#
_entry.id   AF-U2K5G3-F1
#
_cell.length_a   1.000
_cell.length_b   1.000
_cell.length_c   1.000
_cell.angle_alpha   90.00
_cell.angle_beta   90.00
_cell.angle_gamma   90.00
#
_symmetry.space_group_name_H-M   'P 1'
#
loop_
_entity.id
_entity.type
_entity.pdbx_description
1 polymer ?
#
loop_
_entity_poly.entity_id
_entity_poly.type
_entity_poly.pdbx_seq_one_letter_code
_entity_poly.pdbx_strand_id
1 'polypeptide(L)'
;MVPKVQEQIRESSLLNYGTWAYLGSPNDASGRYLFWTSVNTEAVGAGKKIPVIISRADGGFYISETTTAERSNKGKNYVAIVDHIYNSAGFRPYTKGERYNSLTEAYAAYEKLVAEKYPDYKDALPK
;
A
#
# COMPACT_ATOMS: atom_id res chain seq x y z
N MET A 1 -5.52 -16.01 4.62
CA MET A 1 -6.28 -14.74 4.70
C MET A 1 -6.36 -14.08 3.33
N VAL A 2 -5.23 -13.83 2.64
CA VAL A 2 -5.21 -13.25 1.28
C VAL A 2 -6.13 -13.97 0.26
N PRO A 3 -6.15 -15.32 0.14
CA PRO A 3 -7.02 -15.97 -0.85
C PRO A 3 -8.52 -15.75 -0.60
N LYS A 4 -8.95 -15.77 0.67
CA LYS A 4 -10.34 -15.49 1.06
C LYS A 4 -10.74 -14.03 0.87
N VAL A 5 -9.77 -13.11 0.99
CA VAL A 5 -10.00 -11.69 0.68
C VAL A 5 -10.21 -11.55 -0.83
N GLN A 6 -9.39 -12.21 -1.66
CA GLN A 6 -9.50 -12.16 -3.12
C GLN A 6 -10.88 -12.58 -3.65
N GLU A 7 -11.49 -13.62 -3.06
CA GLU A 7 -12.86 -14.06 -3.40
C GLU A 7 -13.94 -12.98 -3.18
N GLN A 8 -13.67 -11.98 -2.34
CA GLN A 8 -14.61 -10.89 -1.98
C GLN A 8 -14.26 -9.56 -2.67
N ILE A 9 -13.17 -9.51 -3.43
CA ILE A 9 -12.75 -8.30 -4.15
C ILE A 9 -13.66 -8.12 -5.36
N ARG A 10 -14.40 -7.01 -5.41
CA ARG A 10 -15.19 -6.62 -6.60
C ARG A 10 -14.25 -6.37 -7.78
N GLU A 11 -14.68 -6.68 -9.00
CA GLU A 11 -13.87 -6.54 -10.21
C GLU A 11 -13.27 -5.13 -10.38
N SER A 12 -14.03 -4.09 -10.03
CA SER A 12 -13.59 -2.68 -10.08
C SER A 12 -12.71 -2.23 -8.91
N SER A 13 -12.33 -3.14 -8.01
CA SER A 13 -11.51 -2.80 -6.86
C SER A 13 -10.08 -2.53 -7.27
N LEU A 14 -9.47 -1.49 -6.70
CA LEU A 14 -8.03 -1.24 -6.80
C LEU A 14 -7.21 -2.45 -6.34
N LEU A 15 -7.73 -3.33 -5.49
CA LEU A 15 -6.97 -4.52 -5.05
C LEU A 15 -6.75 -5.56 -6.16
N ASN A 16 -7.45 -5.44 -7.30
CA ASN A 16 -7.15 -6.22 -8.51
C ASN A 16 -6.01 -5.63 -9.33
N TYR A 17 -5.58 -4.41 -9.01
CA TYR A 17 -4.60 -3.65 -9.79
C TYR A 17 -3.46 -3.16 -8.88
N GLY A 18 -2.21 -3.45 -9.25
CA GLY A 18 -1.05 -3.04 -8.45
C GLY A 18 -0.76 -3.95 -7.24
N THR A 19 0.05 -3.45 -6.31
CA THR A 19 0.54 -4.21 -5.17
C THR A 19 -0.12 -3.73 -3.88
N TRP A 20 -0.53 -4.66 -3.04
CA TRP A 20 -1.08 -4.33 -1.73
C TRP A 20 -0.61 -5.27 -0.63
N ALA A 21 -0.64 -4.77 0.59
CA ALA A 21 -0.35 -5.55 1.78
C ALA A 21 -1.28 -5.16 2.92
N TYR A 22 -1.73 -6.16 3.66
CA TYR A 22 -2.48 -5.97 4.89
C TYR A 22 -1.52 -6.11 6.08
N LEU A 23 -1.46 -5.09 6.93
CA LEU A 23 -0.56 -5.04 8.07
C LEU A 23 -1.36 -4.74 9.34
N GLY A 24 -1.15 -5.53 10.39
CA GLY A 24 -1.84 -5.38 11.66
C GLY A 24 -2.07 -6.70 12.37
N SER A 25 -2.43 -6.61 13.65
CA SER A 25 -2.74 -7.78 14.45
C SER A 25 -4.22 -8.18 14.29
N PRO A 26 -4.54 -9.48 14.26
CA PRO A 26 -5.94 -9.91 14.39
C PRO A 26 -6.55 -9.51 15.74
N ASN A 27 -5.73 -9.31 16.78
CA ASN A 27 -6.19 -8.97 18.13
C ASN A 27 -6.36 -7.46 18.37
N ASP A 28 -5.94 -6.60 17.44
CA ASP A 28 -6.13 -5.15 17.51
C ASP A 28 -6.84 -4.68 16.24
N ALA A 29 -8.15 -4.45 16.34
CA ALA A 29 -8.95 -4.01 15.21
C ALA A 29 -8.56 -2.60 14.71
N SER A 30 -8.14 -1.72 15.61
CA SER A 30 -7.82 -0.32 15.30
C SER A 30 -6.43 -0.12 14.71
N GLY A 31 -5.51 -1.05 14.99
CA GLY A 31 -4.14 -1.08 14.47
C GLY A 31 -3.96 -1.81 13.14
N ARG A 32 -5.04 -1.94 12.36
CA ARG A 32 -5.03 -2.59 11.04
C ARG A 32 -4.95 -1.56 9.93
N TYR A 33 -4.08 -1.84 8.98
CA TYR A 33 -3.76 -0.99 7.85
C TYR A 33 -3.79 -1.82 6.56
N LEU A 34 -4.32 -1.22 5.51
CA LEU A 34 -4.22 -1.72 4.15
C LEU A 34 -3.37 -0.74 3.35
N PHE A 35 -2.23 -1.21 2.90
CA PHE A 35 -1.32 -0.47 2.03
C PHE A 35 -1.61 -0.89 0.59
N TRP A 36 -1.71 0.07 -0.31
CA TRP A 36 -1.90 -0.16 -1.74
C TRP A 36 -1.02 0.79 -2.54
N THR A 37 -0.52 0.32 -3.68
CA THR A 37 0.20 1.12 -4.66
C THR A 37 -0.10 0.59 -6.05
N SER A 38 -0.11 1.46 -7.05
CA SER A 38 -0.16 1.07 -8.45
C SER A 38 1.14 0.39 -8.93
N VAL A 39 2.25 0.59 -8.20
CA VAL A 39 3.58 0.13 -8.58
C VAL A 39 3.74 -1.39 -8.38
N ASN A 40 4.31 -2.07 -9.36
CA ASN A 40 4.74 -3.46 -9.20
C ASN A 40 6.08 -3.51 -8.43
N THR A 41 6.02 -3.96 -7.17
CA THR A 41 7.20 -3.98 -6.29
C THR A 41 8.28 -4.96 -6.76
N GLU A 42 7.90 -6.07 -7.39
CA GLU A 42 8.85 -7.02 -7.98
C GLU A 42 9.60 -6.41 -9.16
N ALA A 43 8.90 -5.63 -10.00
CA ALA A 43 9.52 -4.97 -11.15
C ALA A 43 10.46 -3.84 -10.74
N VAL A 44 10.11 -3.09 -9.69
CA VAL A 44 10.92 -1.97 -9.18
C VAL A 44 12.10 -2.45 -8.33
N GLY A 45 11.97 -3.58 -7.65
CA GLY A 45 13.01 -4.15 -6.80
C GLY A 45 13.05 -3.56 -5.39
N ALA A 46 13.91 -4.12 -4.53
CA ALA A 46 14.06 -3.71 -3.13
C ALA A 46 14.86 -2.40 -2.96
N GLY A 47 14.64 -1.70 -1.84
CA GLY A 47 15.35 -0.46 -1.49
C GLY A 47 14.88 0.78 -2.26
N LYS A 48 13.71 0.72 -2.91
CA LYS A 48 13.17 1.80 -3.74
C LYS A 48 12.01 2.50 -3.03
N LYS A 49 11.99 3.82 -3.13
CA LYS A 49 10.85 4.61 -2.66
C LYS A 49 9.69 4.50 -3.64
N ILE A 50 8.50 4.29 -3.11
CA ILE A 50 7.26 4.21 -3.88
C ILE A 50 6.15 4.99 -3.17
N PRO A 51 5.20 5.58 -3.91
CA PRO A 51 4.02 6.18 -3.32
C PRO A 51 3.04 5.07 -2.91
N VAL A 52 2.34 5.26 -1.80
CA VAL A 52 1.32 4.34 -1.29
C VAL A 52 0.08 5.08 -0.81
N ILE A 53 -1.08 4.46 -1.00
CA ILE A 53 -2.33 4.78 -0.31
C ILE A 53 -2.45 3.84 0.90
N ILE A 54 -2.76 4.40 2.06
CA ILE A 54 -2.95 3.66 3.31
C ILE A 54 -4.36 3.89 3.80
N SER A 55 -5.13 2.81 3.89
CA SER A 55 -6.44 2.79 4.53
C SER A 55 -6.30 2.25 5.95
N ARG A 56 -6.92 2.92 6.92
CA ARG A 56 -6.99 2.43 8.30
C ARG A 56 -8.35 1.80 8.59
N ALA A 57 -8.37 0.81 9.48
CA ALA A 57 -9.61 0.17 9.90
C ALA A 57 -10.56 1.08 10.70
N ASP A 58 -10.05 2.12 11.36
CA ASP A 58 -10.84 3.20 11.97
C ASP A 58 -11.30 4.27 10.96
N GLY A 59 -11.10 3.99 9.67
CA GLY A 59 -11.54 4.82 8.55
C GLY A 59 -10.52 5.88 8.15
N GLY A 60 -10.75 6.45 6.97
CA GLY A 60 -9.88 7.44 6.36
C GLY A 60 -8.72 6.82 5.56
N PHE A 61 -8.22 7.63 4.63
CA PHE A 61 -7.13 7.29 3.73
C PHE A 61 -6.00 8.29 3.90
N TYR A 62 -4.77 7.83 3.73
CA TYR A 62 -3.57 8.65 3.81
C TYR A 62 -2.67 8.32 2.62
N ILE A 63 -1.91 9.31 2.16
CA ILE A 63 -0.89 9.10 1.15
C ILE A 63 0.47 9.25 1.80
N SER A 64 1.36 8.31 1.53
CA SER A 64 2.72 8.32 2.06
C SER A 64 3.70 7.72 1.07
N GLU A 65 4.98 7.73 1.44
CA GLU A 65 6.04 7.09 0.69
C GLU A 65 6.63 5.96 1.55
N THR A 66 6.72 4.76 0.99
CA THR A 66 7.37 3.62 1.63
C THR A 66 8.62 3.23 0.87
N THR A 67 9.51 2.50 1.53
CA THR A 67 10.67 1.89 0.89
C THR A 67 10.40 0.40 0.72
N THR A 68 10.51 -0.12 -0.51
CA THR A 68 10.35 -1.55 -0.79
C THR A 68 11.47 -2.35 -0.14
N ALA A 69 11.20 -3.61 0.19
CA ALA A 69 12.22 -4.46 0.81
C ALA A 69 12.08 -5.91 0.40
N GLU A 70 13.20 -6.57 0.18
CA GLU A 70 13.22 -8.01 -0.08
C GLU A 70 12.84 -8.77 1.18
N ARG A 71 12.10 -9.86 0.99
CA ARG A 71 11.67 -10.79 2.02
C ARG A 71 11.92 -12.19 1.52
N SER A 72 12.50 -13.03 2.36
CA SER A 72 12.58 -14.46 2.10
C SER A 72 11.57 -15.18 2.98
N ASN A 73 10.72 -16.01 2.38
CA ASN A 73 9.80 -16.88 3.11
C ASN A 73 9.88 -18.30 2.53
N LYS A 74 10.35 -19.25 3.35
CA LYS A 74 10.47 -20.67 2.99
C LYS A 74 11.15 -20.91 1.62
N GLY A 75 12.23 -20.17 1.36
CA GLY A 75 13.03 -20.30 0.13
C GLY A 75 12.47 -19.55 -1.09
N LYS A 76 11.38 -18.79 -0.95
CA LYS A 76 10.90 -17.87 -1.99
C LYS A 76 11.17 -16.43 -1.58
N ASN A 77 11.84 -15.70 -2.46
CA ASN A 77 12.06 -14.27 -2.29
C ASN A 77 10.93 -13.49 -2.97
N TYR A 78 10.52 -12.40 -2.35
CA TYR A 78 9.56 -11.44 -2.88
C TYR A 78 9.89 -10.04 -2.38
N VAL A 79 9.43 -9.01 -3.09
CA VAL A 79 9.64 -7.61 -2.74
C VAL A 79 8.38 -7.05 -2.09
N ALA A 80 8.46 -6.78 -0.79
CA ALA A 80 7.38 -6.18 -0.01
C ALA A 80 7.23 -4.68 -0.28
N ILE A 81 5.99 -4.19 -0.15
CA ILE A 81 5.61 -2.78 -0.33
C ILE A 81 6.25 -1.81 0.68
N VAL A 82 6.70 -2.33 1.82
CA VAL A 82 7.30 -1.54 2.90
C VAL A 82 8.40 -2.33 3.60
N ASP A 83 9.42 -1.62 4.07
CA ASP A 83 10.53 -2.19 4.81
C ASP A 83 10.10 -2.73 6.19
N HIS A 84 11.04 -3.37 6.89
CA HIS A 84 10.80 -4.07 8.13
C HIS A 84 10.28 -3.11 9.20
N ILE A 85 9.07 -3.40 9.67
CA ILE A 85 8.43 -2.66 10.74
C ILE A 85 8.38 -3.57 11.96
N TYR A 86 9.19 -3.23 12.97
CA TYR A 86 9.45 -4.08 14.13
C TYR A 86 8.33 -4.07 15.18
N ASN A 87 7.39 -3.13 15.10
CA ASN A 87 6.24 -3.05 16.01
C ASN A 87 5.05 -2.33 15.34
N SER A 88 3.85 -2.50 15.90
CA SER A 88 2.64 -1.86 15.38
C SER A 88 2.66 -0.32 15.42
N ALA A 89 3.47 0.28 16.30
CA ALA A 89 3.67 1.72 16.34
C ALA A 89 4.46 2.24 15.14
N GLY A 90 5.27 1.39 14.48
CA GLY A 90 6.05 1.74 13.30
C GLY A 90 5.21 2.00 12.04
N PHE A 91 3.92 1.69 12.05
CA PHE A 91 2.99 2.07 10.97
C PHE A 91 2.43 3.49 11.12
N ARG A 92 2.39 4.03 12.35
CA ARG A 92 1.81 5.35 12.65
C ARG A 92 2.42 6.49 11.83
N PRO A 93 3.73 6.54 11.53
CA PRO A 93 4.32 7.61 10.73
C PRO A 93 3.67 7.77 9.35
N TYR A 94 3.24 6.68 8.73
CA TYR A 94 2.65 6.70 7.38
C TYR A 94 1.22 7.28 7.36
N THR A 95 0.60 7.50 8.52
CA THR A 95 -0.74 8.07 8.66
C THR A 95 -0.73 9.41 9.41
N LYS A 96 0.40 10.13 9.42
CA LYS A 96 0.51 11.48 10.01
C LYS A 96 0.18 12.61 9.03
N GLY A 97 0.06 12.30 7.74
CA GLY A 97 -0.21 13.28 6.69
C GLY A 97 -1.67 13.71 6.62
N GLU A 98 -2.03 14.33 5.49
CA GLU A 98 -3.41 14.67 5.17
C GLU A 98 -4.29 13.42 5.19
N ARG A 99 -5.44 13.54 5.88
CA ARG A 99 -6.46 12.51 5.95
C ARG A 99 -7.53 12.80 4.91
N TYR A 100 -7.70 11.88 3.98
CA TYR A 100 -8.79 11.89 3.00
C TYR A 100 -9.97 11.08 3.52
N ASN A 101 -11.19 11.59 3.29
CA ASN A 101 -12.41 10.94 3.79
C ASN A 101 -12.94 9.88 2.82
N SER A 102 -12.55 9.97 1.55
CA SER A 102 -12.94 9.02 0.51
C SER A 102 -11.74 8.44 -0.23
N LEU A 103 -11.90 7.24 -0.78
CA LEU A 103 -10.90 6.62 -1.64
C LEU A 103 -10.69 7.44 -2.91
N THR A 104 -11.75 8.04 -3.45
CA THR A 104 -11.68 8.87 -4.67
C THR A 104 -10.76 10.08 -4.48
N GLU A 105 -10.89 10.80 -3.37
CA GLU A 105 -10.01 11.93 -3.05
C GLU A 105 -8.55 11.48 -2.87
N ALA A 106 -8.35 10.40 -2.12
CA ALA A 106 -7.01 9.83 -1.90
C ALA A 106 -6.38 9.35 -3.21
N TYR A 107 -7.16 8.75 -4.10
CA TYR A 107 -6.68 8.29 -5.40
C TYR A 107 -6.31 9.46 -6.32
N ALA A 108 -7.13 10.50 -6.40
CA ALA A 108 -6.82 11.68 -7.19
C ALA A 108 -5.56 12.41 -6.70
N ALA A 109 -5.35 12.50 -5.39
CA ALA A 109 -4.13 13.05 -4.82
C ALA A 109 -2.92 12.12 -5.05
N TYR A 110 -3.12 10.80 -5.02
CA TYR A 110 -2.10 9.81 -5.34
C TYR A 110 -1.66 9.91 -6.81
N GLU A 111 -2.59 10.02 -7.76
CA GLU A 111 -2.30 10.20 -9.19
C GLU A 111 -1.46 11.45 -9.44
N LYS A 112 -1.78 12.56 -8.78
CA LYS A 112 -0.98 13.79 -8.84
C LYS A 112 0.43 13.56 -8.30
N LEU A 113 0.56 12.91 -7.14
CA LEU A 113 1.86 12.58 -6.54
C LEU A 113 2.71 11.70 -7.47
N VAL A 114 2.11 10.66 -8.08
CA VAL A 114 2.77 9.81 -9.06
C VAL A 114 3.21 10.63 -10.26
N ALA A 115 2.33 11.48 -10.78
CA ALA A 115 2.62 12.27 -11.97
C ALA A 115 3.77 13.28 -11.77
N GLU A 116 3.90 13.83 -10.57
CA GLU A 116 4.91 14.83 -10.20
C GLU A 116 6.25 14.21 -9.78
N LYS A 117 6.24 13.20 -8.89
CA LYS A 117 7.46 12.65 -8.28
C LYS A 117 7.92 11.32 -8.85
N TYR A 118 7.02 10.59 -9.51
CA TYR A 118 7.28 9.25 -10.02
C TYR A 118 6.80 9.13 -11.47
N PRO A 119 7.34 9.96 -12.40
CA PRO A 119 6.87 9.98 -13.79
C PRO A 119 7.02 8.61 -14.46
N ASP A 120 7.99 7.81 -14.04
CA ASP A 120 8.25 6.46 -14.53
C ASP A 120 7.12 5.46 -14.17
N TYR A 121 6.25 5.80 -13.21
CA TYR A 121 5.14 4.96 -12.76
C TYR A 121 3.77 5.44 -13.26
N LYS A 122 3.72 6.45 -14.12
CA LYS A 122 2.46 6.97 -14.69
C LYS A 122 1.65 5.89 -15.40
N ASP A 123 2.33 5.02 -16.14
CA ASP A 123 1.69 3.93 -16.90
C ASP A 123 1.22 2.77 -16.00
N ALA A 124 1.64 2.75 -14.73
CA ALA A 124 1.20 1.73 -13.77
C ALA A 124 -0.17 2.07 -13.16
N LEU A 125 -0.68 3.30 -13.34
CA LEU A 125 -1.97 3.72 -12.80
C LEU A 125 -3.12 2.96 -13.47
N PRO A 126 -4.00 2.28 -12.71
CA PRO A 126 -5.20 1.68 -13.27
C PRO A 126 -6.15 2.76 -13.81
N LYS A 127 -6.80 2.46 -14.93
CA LYS A 127 -7.77 3.31 -15.62
C LYS A 127 -9.20 2.98 -15.23
#